data_AF-A0A1F7NL93-F1
#
_entry.id   AF-A0A1F7NL93-F1
#
_cell.length_a   1.000
_cell.length_b   1.000
_cell.length_c   1.000
_cell.angle_alpha   90.00
_cell.angle_beta   90.00
_cell.angle_gamma   90.00
#
_symmetry.space_group_name_H-M   'P 1'
#
loop_
_entity.id
_entity.type
_entity.pdbx_description
1 polymer ?
#
loop_
_entity_poly.entity_id
_entity_poly.type
_entity_poly.pdbx_seq_one_letter_code
_entity_poly.pdbx_strand_id
1 'polypeptide(L)' 'MTRSRCPACRREFVWQGNPHRPFCSLACRLIDLGTWLDEGYRIEGERPNEMERPDDVP' A
#
# COMPACT_ATOMS: atom_id res chain seq x y z
N MET A 1 12.06 3.01 -23.34
CA MET A 1 11.71 3.56 -22.02
C MET A 1 10.70 2.65 -21.33
N THR A 2 10.92 2.33 -20.05
CA THR A 2 10.00 1.54 -19.23
C THR A 2 8.82 2.41 -18.80
N ARG A 3 7.59 1.91 -18.99
CA ARG A 3 6.39 2.52 -18.43
C ARG A 3 5.96 1.76 -17.18
N SER A 4 5.43 2.49 -16.20
CA SER A 4 4.86 1.92 -14.98
C SER A 4 3.58 2.66 -14.59
N ARG A 5 2.79 2.07 -13.69
CA ARG A 5 1.56 2.66 -13.16
C ARG A 5 1.82 3.21 -11.75
N CYS A 6 1.38 4.45 -11.53
CA CYS A 6 1.44 5.08 -10.21
C CYS A 6 0.50 4.32 -9.24
N PRO A 7 0.98 3.86 -8.07
CA PRO A 7 0.11 3.13 -7.14
C PRO A 7 -0.99 4.02 -6.54
N ALA A 8 -0.74 5.32 -6.34
CA ALA A 8 -1.71 6.24 -5.73
C ALA A 8 -2.86 6.65 -6.67
N CYS A 9 -2.60 6.87 -7.96
CA CYS A 9 -3.60 7.41 -8.90
C CYS A 9 -3.81 6.55 -10.16
N ARG A 10 -3.07 5.45 -10.32
CA ARG A 10 -3.11 4.51 -11.45
C ARG A 10 -2.71 5.08 -12.82
N ARG A 11 -2.26 6.33 -12.90
CA ARG A 11 -1.76 6.95 -14.13
C ARG A 11 -0.46 6.29 -14.60
N GLU A 12 -0.34 6.07 -15.91
CA GLU A 12 0.91 5.63 -16.52
C GLU A 12 1.94 6.76 -16.58
N PHE A 13 3.20 6.43 -16.31
CA PHE A 13 4.32 7.37 -16.41
C PHE A 13 5.59 6.68 -16.93
N VAL A 14 6.52 7.49 -17.46
CA VAL A 14 7.83 7.02 -17.89
C VAL A 14 8.75 6.85 -16.68
N TRP A 15 9.31 5.67 -16.50
CA TRP A 15 10.17 5.36 -15.36
C TRP A 15 11.48 6.16 -15.41
N GLN A 16 12.18 6.15 -16.54
CA GLN A 16 13.46 6.85 -16.67
C GLN A 16 13.26 8.37 -16.56
N GLY A 17 14.10 9.03 -15.75
CA GLY A 17 14.06 10.48 -15.57
C GLY A 17 13.00 10.99 -14.58
N ASN A 18 12.09 10.15 -14.08
CA ASN A 18 11.13 10.57 -13.06
C ASN A 18 11.77 10.49 -11.65
N PRO A 19 11.95 11.60 -10.90
CA PRO A 19 12.52 11.59 -9.55
C PRO A 19 11.54 11.11 -8.47
N HIS A 20 10.25 10.99 -8.80
CA HIS A 20 9.19 10.65 -7.84
C HIS A 20 8.75 9.18 -7.91
N ARG A 21 9.48 8.33 -8.64
CA ARG A 21 9.26 6.89 -8.68
C ARG A 21 9.13 6.31 -7.25
N PRO A 22 8.18 5.40 -6.98
CA PRO A 22 7.28 4.71 -7.92
C PRO A 22 6.02 5.50 -8.33
N PHE A 23 5.89 6.76 -7.92
CA PHE A 23 4.74 7.61 -8.21
C PHE A 23 4.95 8.47 -9.47
N CYS A 24 3.86 8.95 -10.06
CA CYS A 24 3.95 9.83 -11.23
C CYS A 24 4.33 11.29 -10.89
N SER A 25 4.24 11.71 -9.63
CA SER A 25 4.50 13.08 -9.19
C SER A 25 4.77 13.18 -7.68
N LEU A 26 5.30 14.33 -7.22
CA LEU A 26 5.44 14.64 -5.80
C LEU A 26 4.10 14.58 -5.06
N ALA A 27 3.03 15.09 -5.66
CA ALA A 27 1.70 15.09 -5.06
C ALA A 27 1.23 13.66 -4.72
N CYS A 28 1.37 12.71 -5.66
CA CYS A 28 1.01 11.32 -5.42
C CYS A 28 1.87 10.66 -4.33
N ARG A 29 3.16 11.03 -4.21
CA ARG A 29 4.02 10.57 -3.11
C ARG A 29 3.54 11.08 -1.76
N LEU A 30 3.11 12.34 -1.68
CA LEU A 30 2.61 12.93 -0.44
C LEU A 30 1.23 12.37 -0.05
N ILE A 31 0.36 12.10 -1.02
CA ILE A 31 -0.94 11.44 -0.77
C ILE A 31 -0.72 10.06 -0.18
N ASP A 32 0.15 9.25 -0.78
CA ASP A 32 0.48 7.91 -0.26
C ASP A 32 1.01 7.97 1.17
N LEU A 33 1.94 8.90 1.44
CA LEU A 33 2.44 9.15 2.79
C LEU A 33 1.32 9.54 3.76
N GLY A 34 0.37 10.39 3.34
CA GLY A 34 -0.80 10.73 4.13
C GLY A 34 -1.63 9.49 4.50
N THR A 35 -1.93 8.64 3.52
CA THR A 35 -2.65 7.37 3.77
C THR A 35 -1.93 6.47 4.78
N TRP A 36 -0.59 6.43 4.76
CA TRP A 36 0.19 5.72 5.77
C TRP A 36 0.05 6.32 7.17
N LEU A 37 0.17 7.65 7.28
CA LEU A 37 0.04 8.36 8.56
C LEU A 37 -1.36 8.25 9.15
N ASP A 38 -2.39 8.20 8.30
CA ASP A 38 -3.78 8.07 8.69
C ASP A 38 -4.21 6.60 8.94
N GLU A 39 -3.26 5.66 8.98
CA GLU A 39 -3.51 4.22 9.14
C GLU A 39 -4.53 3.65 8.12
N GLY A 40 -4.59 4.26 6.93
CA GLY A 40 -5.56 3.93 5.89
C GLY A 40 -5.25 2.61 5.15
N TYR A 41 -4.01 2.12 5.24
CA TYR A 41 -3.63 0.81 4.70
C TYR A 41 -3.87 -0.28 5.73
N ARG A 42 -4.65 -1.30 5.35
CA ARG A 42 -4.98 -2.44 6.19
C ARG A 42 -4.76 -3.74 5.43
N ILE A 43 -4.18 -4.72 6.10
CA ILE A 43 -4.15 -6.11 5.66
C ILE A 43 -5.25 -6.83 6.43
N GLU A 44 -6.10 -7.57 5.72
CA GLU A 44 -7.12 -8.40 6.36
C GLU A 44 -6.44 -9.47 7.22
N GLY A 45 -6.86 -9.59 8.48
CA GLY A 45 -6.37 -10.65 9.36
C GLY A 45 -6.91 -12.00 8.95
N GLU A 46 -6.15 -13.06 9.22
CA GLU A 46 -6.69 -14.43 9.17
C GLU A 46 -7.84 -14.53 10.16
N ARG A 47 -8.92 -15.21 9.76
CA ARG A 47 -10.00 -15.51 10.69
C ARG A 47 -9.42 -16.39 11.80
N PRO A 48 -9.70 -16.11 13.09
CA PRO A 48 -9.27 -16.98 14.16
C PRO A 48 -9.70 -18.41 13.85
N ASN A 49 -8.76 -19.34 13.88
CA ASN A 49 -9.10 -20.76 13.78
C ASN A 49 -9.90 -21.13 15.04
N GLU A 50 -11.12 -21.66 14.89
CA GLU A 50 -12.00 -22.00 16.03
C GLU A 50 -11.35 -23.01 17.02
N MET A 51 -10.27 -23.66 16.63
CA MET A 51 -9.50 -24.63 17.43
C MET A 51 -8.50 -23.99 18.42
N GLU A 52 -8.25 -22.68 18.40
CA GLU A 52 -7.34 -21.99 19.33
C GLU A 52 -8.09 -21.10 20.33
N ARG A 53 -9.19 -21.60 20.89
CA ARG A 53 -9.85 -20.92 22.00
C ARG A 53 -9.01 -21.09 23.27
N PRO A 54 -8.57 -20.01 23.94
CA PRO A 54 -7.74 -20.08 25.15
C PRO A 54 -8.40 -20.86 26.30
N ASP A 55 -9.71 -21.03 26.23
CA ASP A 55 -10.54 -21.72 27.24
C ASP A 55 -10.36 -23.25 27.22
N ASP A 56 -9.67 -23.82 26.22
CA ASP A 56 -9.48 -25.27 26.04
C ASP A 56 -8.05 -25.76 26.39
N VAL A 57 -7.26 -24.98 27.13
CA VAL A 57 -5.99 -25.44 27.73
C VAL A 57 -6.27 -26.10 29.10
N PRO A 58 -5.99 -27.41 29.29
CA PRO A 58 -6.20 -28.09 30.58
C PRO A 58 -5.37 -27.52 31.73
#